data_AF-A0A8T3S0D8-F1
#
_entry.id   AF-A0A8T3S0D8-F1
#
_cell.length_a   1.000
_cell.length_b   1.000
_cell.length_c   1.000
_cell.angle_alpha   90.00
_cell.angle_beta   90.00
_cell.angle_gamma   90.00
#
_symmetry.space_group_name_H-M   'P 1'
#
loop_
_entity.id
_entity.type
_entity.pdbx_description
1 polymer ?
#
loop_
_entity_poly.entity_id
_entity_poly.type
_entity_poly.pdbx_seq_one_letter_code
_entity_poly.pdbx_strand_id
1 'polypeptide(L)'
;MRRWGDAAFVSARHVSEHPELWLPGALAWIAGAGWIPFIAAVVRPPTVAELTFLGAGIITSGSWPWNAVAIGGATFGIALLAFGLVAAGNATLLALLSRRRPSDLDLVRLLAVGAVVALPIAVAVPVLLVSLVEVVPGEFNAADSPGGPVLRSIARVAPLLAVAGGIVILATSLAMVAGALAVHGRLGPMVSIRAA
;
A
#
# COMPACT_ATOMS: atom_id res chain seq x y z
N MET A 1 0.81 18.21 7.05
CA MET A 1 0.30 18.04 5.67
C MET A 1 0.89 19.04 4.68
N ARG A 2 0.92 20.36 4.94
CA ARG A 2 1.52 21.37 4.02
C ARG A 2 2.92 21.01 3.50
N ARG A 3 3.87 20.72 4.41
CA ARG A 3 5.25 20.32 4.06
C ARG A 3 5.36 19.11 3.12
N TRP A 4 4.39 18.18 3.18
CA TRP A 4 4.37 17.01 2.31
C TRP A 4 3.87 17.38 0.91
N GLY A 5 2.81 18.17 0.83
CA GLY A 5 2.31 18.70 -0.44
C GLY A 5 3.38 19.53 -1.15
N ASP A 6 4.12 20.35 -0.39
CA ASP A 6 5.23 21.15 -0.92
C ASP A 6 6.36 20.25 -1.46
N ALA A 7 6.76 19.22 -0.72
CA ALA A 7 7.80 18.28 -1.17
C ALA A 7 7.37 17.45 -2.39
N ALA A 8 6.11 16.99 -2.41
CA ALA A 8 5.55 16.27 -3.54
C ALA A 8 5.46 17.17 -4.78
N PHE A 9 5.04 18.42 -4.61
CA PHE A 9 4.97 19.41 -5.68
C PHE A 9 6.35 19.77 -6.23
N VAL A 10 7.33 20.00 -5.36
CA VAL A 10 8.72 20.23 -5.76
C VAL A 10 9.28 19.03 -6.52
N SER A 11 9.01 17.81 -6.04
CA SER A 11 9.46 16.58 -6.72
C SER A 11 8.79 16.42 -8.09
N ALA A 12 7.48 16.65 -8.18
CA ALA A 12 6.73 16.58 -9.43
C ALA A 12 7.21 17.63 -10.44
N ARG A 13 7.44 18.87 -9.97
CA ARG A 13 8.00 19.94 -10.79
C ARG A 13 9.39 19.56 -11.30
N HIS A 14 10.25 19.06 -10.42
CA HIS A 14 11.59 18.64 -10.80
C HIS A 14 11.59 17.52 -11.85
N VAL A 15 10.73 16.51 -11.71
CA VAL A 15 10.53 15.47 -12.73
C VAL A 15 9.99 16.05 -14.04
N SER A 16 9.05 17.00 -13.98
CA SER A 16 8.48 17.61 -15.19
C SER A 16 9.51 18.42 -16.00
N GLU A 17 10.49 19.03 -15.33
CA GLU A 17 11.54 19.85 -15.94
C GLU A 17 12.68 19.00 -16.56
N HIS A 18 12.75 17.69 -16.27
CA HIS A 18 13.84 16.80 -16.68
C HIS A 18 13.29 15.57 -17.44
N PRO A 19 13.28 15.57 -18.79
CA PRO A 19 12.74 14.48 -19.63
C PRO A 19 13.30 13.09 -19.31
N GLU A 20 14.57 13.01 -18.91
CA GLU A 20 15.23 11.78 -18.48
C GLU A 20 14.62 11.14 -17.23
N LEU A 21 13.89 11.92 -16.42
CA LEU A 21 13.18 11.46 -15.23
C LEU A 21 11.73 11.03 -15.52
N TRP A 22 11.20 11.26 -16.73
CA TRP A 22 9.79 11.04 -17.03
C TRP A 22 9.38 9.58 -16.91
N LEU A 23 10.15 8.67 -17.52
CA LEU A 23 9.87 7.23 -17.46
C LEU A 23 9.97 6.67 -16.02
N PRO A 24 11.07 6.87 -15.27
CA PRO A 24 11.15 6.37 -13.90
C PRO A 24 10.16 7.07 -12.96
N GLY A 25 9.87 8.35 -13.18
CA GLY A 25 8.86 9.09 -12.42
C GLY A 25 7.43 8.60 -12.69
N ALA A 26 7.08 8.34 -13.94
CA ALA A 26 5.78 7.77 -14.31
C ALA A 26 5.62 6.35 -13.76
N LEU A 27 6.66 5.51 -13.83
CA LEU A 27 6.63 4.16 -13.25
C LEU A 27 6.46 4.20 -11.73
N ALA A 28 7.22 5.06 -11.04
CA ALA A 28 7.08 5.23 -9.59
C ALA A 28 5.68 5.73 -9.20
N TRP A 29 5.11 6.65 -9.99
CA TRP A 29 3.76 7.15 -9.77
C TRP A 29 2.70 6.07 -10.00
N ILE A 30 2.71 5.39 -11.15
CA ILE A 30 1.74 4.33 -11.49
C ILE A 30 1.79 3.20 -10.46
N ALA A 31 3.00 2.72 -10.14
CA ALA A 31 3.18 1.61 -9.20
C ALA A 31 2.86 1.99 -7.75
N GLY A 32 2.94 3.27 -7.38
CA GLY A 32 2.61 3.77 -6.06
C GLY A 32 1.13 4.13 -5.89
N ALA A 33 0.70 5.22 -6.51
CA ALA A 33 -0.60 5.85 -6.26
C ALA A 33 -1.43 6.12 -7.52
N GLY A 34 -0.83 6.01 -8.71
CA GLY A 34 -1.49 6.33 -9.98
C GLY A 34 -2.64 5.40 -10.35
N TRP A 35 -2.69 4.20 -9.74
CA TRP A 35 -3.82 3.29 -9.87
C TRP A 35 -5.08 3.79 -9.14
N ILE A 36 -4.98 4.60 -8.09
CA ILE A 36 -6.13 5.08 -7.31
C ILE A 36 -7.11 5.89 -8.18
N PRO A 37 -6.67 6.96 -8.89
CA PRO A 37 -7.57 7.71 -9.76
C PRO A 37 -8.08 6.86 -10.92
N PHE A 38 -7.28 5.90 -11.42
CA PHE A 38 -7.72 4.98 -12.47
C PHE A 38 -8.88 4.08 -11.98
N ILE A 39 -8.74 3.50 -10.79
CA ILE A 39 -9.83 2.72 -10.17
C ILE A 39 -11.04 3.62 -9.90
N ALA A 40 -10.84 4.81 -9.34
CA ALA A 40 -11.94 5.73 -9.04
C ALA A 40 -12.70 6.19 -10.31
N ALA A 41 -12.01 6.32 -11.44
CA ALA A 41 -12.62 6.75 -12.70
C ALA A 41 -13.30 5.62 -13.47
N VAL A 42 -12.79 4.39 -13.38
CA VAL A 42 -13.20 3.27 -14.24
C VAL A 42 -14.11 2.27 -13.51
N VAL A 43 -13.97 2.14 -12.19
CA VAL A 43 -14.64 1.08 -11.41
C VAL A 43 -15.85 1.66 -10.69
N ARG A 44 -17.05 1.21 -11.08
CA ARG A 44 -18.25 1.45 -10.27
C ARG A 44 -18.12 0.69 -8.95
N PRO A 45 -18.52 1.28 -7.80
CA PRO A 45 -18.57 0.53 -6.55
C PRO A 45 -19.46 -0.70 -6.69
N PRO A 46 -19.01 -1.89 -6.26
CA PRO A 46 -19.85 -3.08 -6.33
C PRO A 46 -21.05 -2.92 -5.40
N THR A 47 -22.20 -3.36 -5.87
CA THR A 47 -23.43 -3.40 -5.07
C THR A 47 -23.35 -4.50 -4.01
N VAL A 48 -24.14 -4.37 -2.94
CA VAL A 48 -24.24 -5.41 -1.89
C VAL A 48 -24.67 -6.75 -2.49
N ALA A 49 -25.54 -6.73 -3.50
CA ALA A 49 -26.01 -7.93 -4.20
C ALA A 49 -24.87 -8.63 -4.96
N GLU A 50 -24.05 -7.89 -5.70
CA GLU A 50 -22.89 -8.44 -6.42
C GLU A 50 -21.85 -9.03 -5.47
N LEU A 51 -21.57 -8.35 -4.35
CA LEU A 51 -20.65 -8.85 -3.32
C LEU A 51 -21.21 -10.12 -2.66
N THR A 52 -22.52 -10.17 -2.42
CA THR A 52 -23.18 -11.36 -1.86
C THR A 52 -23.14 -12.52 -2.84
N PHE A 53 -23.38 -12.28 -4.12
CA PHE A 53 -23.30 -13.31 -5.17
C PHE A 53 -21.88 -13.85 -5.34
N LEU A 54 -20.88 -12.96 -5.38
CA LEU A 54 -19.47 -13.35 -5.44
C LEU A 54 -19.06 -14.15 -4.20
N GLY A 55 -19.43 -13.67 -3.01
CA GLY A 55 -19.14 -14.34 -1.75
C GLY A 55 -19.78 -15.73 -1.70
N ALA A 56 -21.05 -15.85 -2.04
CA ALA A 56 -21.75 -17.12 -2.11
C ALA A 56 -21.09 -18.08 -3.11
N GLY A 57 -20.69 -17.61 -4.29
CA GLY A 57 -20.01 -18.43 -5.28
C GLY A 57 -18.63 -18.93 -4.83
N ILE A 58 -17.89 -18.12 -4.07
CA ILE A 58 -16.59 -18.52 -3.51
C ILE A 58 -16.75 -19.52 -2.36
N ILE A 59 -17.71 -19.29 -1.46
CA ILE A 59 -17.90 -20.08 -0.23
C ILE A 59 -18.60 -21.41 -0.51
N THR A 60 -19.58 -21.43 -1.42
CA THR A 60 -20.34 -22.65 -1.75
C THR A 60 -19.65 -23.51 -2.82
N SER A 61 -18.54 -23.02 -3.39
CA SER A 61 -17.69 -23.80 -4.29
C SER A 61 -17.11 -25.02 -3.57
N GLY A 62 -17.18 -26.21 -4.20
CA GLY A 62 -16.47 -27.40 -3.73
C GLY A 62 -14.93 -27.26 -3.73
N SER A 63 -14.40 -26.19 -4.32
CA SER A 63 -12.98 -25.83 -4.32
C SER A 63 -12.60 -24.87 -3.19
N TRP A 64 -13.52 -24.54 -2.29
CA TRP A 64 -13.16 -23.96 -1.00
C TRP A 64 -12.29 -24.96 -0.20
N PRO A 65 -11.14 -24.60 0.40
CA PRO A 65 -10.54 -23.27 0.65
C PRO A 65 -9.49 -22.81 -0.40
N TRP A 66 -9.22 -23.61 -1.42
CA TRP A 66 -8.18 -23.34 -2.42
C TRP A 66 -8.42 -22.06 -3.20
N ASN A 67 -9.68 -21.69 -3.46
CA ASN A 67 -10.02 -20.41 -4.08
C ASN A 67 -9.54 -19.21 -3.24
N ALA A 68 -9.69 -19.27 -1.91
CA ALA A 68 -9.20 -18.20 -1.03
C ALA A 68 -7.67 -18.11 -1.04
N VAL A 69 -7.00 -19.26 -1.03
CA VAL A 69 -5.53 -19.31 -1.12
C VAL A 69 -5.05 -18.75 -2.46
N ALA A 70 -5.70 -19.12 -3.57
CA ALA A 70 -5.34 -18.64 -4.91
C ALA A 70 -5.54 -17.12 -5.04
N ILE A 71 -6.68 -16.59 -4.59
CA ILE A 71 -6.94 -15.15 -4.60
C ILE A 71 -5.93 -14.42 -3.71
N GLY A 72 -5.74 -14.88 -2.48
CA GLY A 72 -4.78 -14.28 -1.54
C GLY A 72 -3.35 -14.31 -2.07
N GLY A 73 -2.92 -15.44 -2.65
CA GLY A 73 -1.61 -15.61 -3.26
C GLY A 73 -1.40 -14.71 -4.47
N ALA A 74 -2.41 -14.58 -5.35
CA ALA A 74 -2.36 -13.69 -6.50
C ALA A 74 -2.26 -12.22 -6.06
N THR A 75 -3.08 -11.80 -5.09
CA THR A 75 -3.03 -10.43 -4.53
C THR A 75 -1.67 -10.15 -3.89
N PHE A 76 -1.14 -11.10 -3.11
CA PHE A 76 0.18 -10.97 -2.50
C PHE A 76 1.30 -10.88 -3.55
N GLY A 77 1.25 -11.71 -4.59
CA GLY A 77 2.21 -11.66 -5.70
C GLY A 77 2.21 -10.33 -6.45
N ILE A 78 1.02 -9.78 -6.73
CA ILE A 78 0.87 -8.45 -7.35
C ILE A 78 1.44 -7.37 -6.43
N ALA A 79 1.17 -7.45 -5.12
CA ALA A 79 1.71 -6.50 -4.15
C ALA A 79 3.24 -6.54 -4.06
N LEU A 80 3.84 -7.75 -4.07
CA LEU A 80 5.30 -7.92 -4.11
C LEU A 80 5.91 -7.35 -5.40
N LEU A 81 5.28 -7.58 -6.54
CA LEU A 81 5.74 -7.04 -7.82
C LEU A 81 5.69 -5.51 -7.82
N ALA A 82 4.56 -4.93 -7.38
CA ALA A 82 4.41 -3.48 -7.26
C ALA A 82 5.46 -2.90 -6.31
N PHE A 83 5.70 -3.55 -5.17
CA PHE A 83 6.72 -3.16 -4.21
C PHE A 83 8.13 -3.15 -4.81
N GLY A 84 8.48 -4.19 -5.57
CA GLY A 84 9.75 -4.27 -6.30
C GLY A 84 9.90 -3.15 -7.34
N LEU A 85 8.84 -2.89 -8.12
CA LEU A 85 8.83 -1.84 -9.14
C LEU A 85 8.97 -0.44 -8.53
N VAL A 86 8.28 -0.17 -7.41
CA VAL A 86 8.42 1.09 -6.66
C VAL A 86 9.84 1.26 -6.13
N ALA A 87 10.44 0.21 -5.56
CA ALA A 87 11.81 0.28 -5.06
C ALA A 87 12.82 0.52 -6.20
N ALA A 88 12.66 -0.15 -7.34
CA ALA A 88 13.50 0.03 -8.53
C ALA A 88 13.35 1.44 -9.13
N GLY A 89 12.12 1.95 -9.25
CA GLY A 89 11.84 3.30 -9.71
C GLY A 89 12.47 4.36 -8.81
N ASN A 90 12.37 4.18 -7.49
CA ASN A 90 13.00 5.10 -6.53
C ASN A 90 14.53 5.00 -6.53
N ALA A 91 15.10 3.81 -6.70
CA ALA A 91 16.56 3.63 -6.78
C ALA A 91 17.14 4.33 -8.03
N THR A 92 16.46 4.19 -9.17
CA THR A 92 16.85 4.88 -10.42
C THR A 92 16.70 6.39 -10.30
N LEU A 93 15.61 6.89 -9.70
CA LEU A 93 15.44 8.30 -9.39
C LEU A 93 16.56 8.84 -8.49
N LEU A 94 16.87 8.13 -7.40
CA LEU A 94 17.94 8.54 -6.48
C LEU A 94 19.30 8.61 -7.17
N ALA A 95 19.59 7.65 -8.06
CA ALA A 95 20.83 7.61 -8.82
C ALA A 95 20.93 8.80 -9.80
N LEU A 96 19.87 9.08 -10.54
CA LEU A 96 19.80 10.20 -11.48
C LEU A 96 19.95 11.55 -10.77
N LEU A 97 19.25 11.75 -9.65
CA LEU A 97 19.36 12.97 -8.83
C LEU A 97 20.78 13.16 -8.25
N SER A 98 21.46 12.06 -7.94
CA SER A 98 22.83 12.08 -7.40
C SER A 98 23.90 12.08 -8.52
N ARG A 99 23.51 12.17 -9.80
CA ARG A 99 24.39 12.07 -10.98
C ARG A 99 25.31 10.84 -10.95
N ARG A 100 24.81 9.71 -10.47
CA ARG A 100 25.53 8.44 -10.36
C ARG A 100 24.78 7.31 -11.04
N ARG A 101 25.44 6.17 -11.24
CA ARG A 101 24.77 4.96 -11.75
C ARG A 101 23.88 4.34 -10.68
N PRO A 102 22.75 3.73 -11.06
CA PRO A 102 21.94 2.93 -10.15
C PRO A 102 22.81 1.85 -9.50
N SER A 103 22.69 1.70 -8.18
CA SER A 103 23.38 0.67 -7.43
C SER A 103 22.38 -0.34 -6.88
N ASP A 104 22.70 -1.62 -6.99
CA ASP A 104 21.93 -2.70 -6.36
C ASP A 104 21.79 -2.48 -4.86
N LEU A 105 22.78 -1.83 -4.23
CA LEU A 105 22.74 -1.49 -2.81
C LEU A 105 21.61 -0.50 -2.48
N ASP A 106 21.30 0.44 -3.37
CA ASP A 106 20.18 1.37 -3.15
C ASP A 106 18.84 0.66 -3.27
N LEU A 107 18.71 -0.22 -4.27
CA LEU A 107 17.54 -1.07 -4.43
C LEU A 107 17.31 -1.94 -3.19
N VAL A 108 18.34 -2.66 -2.72
CA VAL A 108 18.27 -3.50 -1.53
C VAL A 108 17.92 -2.69 -0.28
N ARG A 109 18.50 -1.49 -0.12
CA ARG A 109 18.17 -0.60 0.99
C ARG A 109 16.72 -0.13 0.94
N LEU A 110 16.22 0.26 -0.23
CA LEU A 110 14.82 0.69 -0.41
C LEU A 110 13.85 -0.47 -0.20
N LEU A 111 14.18 -1.67 -0.66
CA LEU A 111 13.42 -2.89 -0.38
C LEU A 111 13.42 -3.20 1.12
N ALA A 112 14.56 -3.12 1.79
CA ALA A 112 14.65 -3.38 3.23
C ALA A 112 13.83 -2.37 4.05
N VAL A 113 13.96 -1.08 3.75
CA VAL A 113 13.16 -0.03 4.39
C VAL A 113 11.69 -0.26 4.13
N GLY A 114 11.30 -0.48 2.87
CA GLY A 114 9.90 -0.69 2.53
C GLY A 114 9.32 -1.97 3.14
N ALA A 115 10.11 -3.05 3.27
CA ALA A 115 9.68 -4.28 3.93
C ALA A 115 9.41 -4.04 5.41
N VAL A 116 10.28 -3.29 6.10
CA VAL A 116 10.07 -2.90 7.50
C VAL A 116 8.82 -2.04 7.65
N VAL A 117 8.60 -1.09 6.74
CA VAL A 117 7.40 -0.23 6.74
C VAL A 117 6.13 -1.02 6.40
N ALA A 118 6.25 -2.11 5.62
CA ALA A 118 5.14 -2.97 5.24
C ALA A 118 4.76 -4.00 6.32
N LEU A 119 5.64 -4.29 7.30
CA LEU A 119 5.35 -5.25 8.39
C LEU A 119 4.00 -5.06 9.08
N PRO A 120 3.57 -3.84 9.47
CA PRO A 120 2.27 -3.64 10.11
C PRO A 120 1.11 -4.07 9.22
N ILE A 121 1.19 -3.78 7.92
CA ILE A 121 0.19 -4.21 6.92
C ILE A 121 0.26 -5.73 6.74
N ALA A 122 1.47 -6.28 6.64
CA ALA A 122 1.71 -7.71 6.48
C ALA A 122 1.20 -8.55 7.67
N VAL A 123 1.09 -7.96 8.86
CA VAL A 123 0.47 -8.59 10.04
C VAL A 123 -1.04 -8.34 10.06
N ALA A 124 -1.48 -7.11 9.79
CA ALA A 124 -2.90 -6.74 9.84
C ALA A 124 -3.75 -7.51 8.81
N VAL A 125 -3.25 -7.71 7.59
CA VAL A 125 -3.99 -8.38 6.52
C VAL A 125 -4.29 -9.85 6.86
N PRO A 126 -3.33 -10.70 7.26
CA PRO A 126 -3.63 -12.06 7.71
C PRO A 126 -4.58 -12.12 8.89
N VAL A 127 -4.44 -11.23 9.89
CA VAL A 127 -5.36 -11.19 11.04
C VAL A 127 -6.78 -10.90 10.60
N LEU A 128 -6.96 -9.95 9.67
CA LEU A 128 -8.27 -9.65 9.07
C LEU A 128 -8.81 -10.82 8.26
N LEU A 129 -7.96 -11.50 7.46
CA LEU A 129 -8.35 -12.66 6.66
C LEU A 129 -8.79 -13.83 7.54
N VAL A 130 -8.04 -14.16 8.59
CA VAL A 130 -8.40 -15.22 9.55
C VAL A 130 -9.73 -14.90 10.23
N SER A 131 -9.91 -13.65 10.67
CA SER A 131 -11.16 -13.20 11.29
C SER A 131 -12.34 -13.30 10.31
N LEU A 132 -12.14 -12.98 9.03
CA LEU A 132 -13.15 -13.13 8.00
C LEU A 132 -13.47 -14.61 7.74
N VAL A 133 -12.48 -15.50 7.65
CA VAL A 133 -12.71 -16.94 7.45
C VAL A 133 -13.52 -17.55 8.59
N GLU A 134 -13.37 -17.05 9.82
CA GLU A 134 -14.16 -17.49 10.98
C GLU A 134 -15.60 -16.95 10.94
N VAL A 135 -15.77 -15.66 10.61
CA VAL A 135 -17.07 -14.98 10.70
C VAL A 135 -17.97 -15.26 9.49
N VAL A 136 -17.40 -15.23 8.29
CA VAL A 136 -18.14 -15.19 7.02
C VAL A 136 -19.01 -16.42 6.79
N PRO A 137 -18.56 -17.67 7.03
CA PRO A 137 -19.41 -18.84 6.86
C PRO A 137 -20.67 -18.80 7.74
N GLY A 138 -20.55 -18.34 8.98
CA GLY A 138 -21.69 -18.21 9.89
C GLY A 138 -22.70 -17.17 9.41
N GLU A 139 -22.21 -16.04 8.90
CA GLU A 139 -23.07 -14.95 8.43
C GLU A 139 -23.78 -15.27 7.12
N PHE A 140 -23.16 -16.01 6.21
CA PHE A 140 -23.76 -16.45 4.94
C PHE A 140 -24.77 -17.59 5.11
N ASN A 141 -24.64 -18.40 6.18
CA ASN A 141 -25.59 -19.47 6.49
C ASN A 141 -26.79 -19.00 7.35
N ALA A 142 -26.78 -17.77 7.84
CA ALA A 142 -27.87 -17.20 8.63
C ALA A 142 -28.98 -16.62 7.73
N ALA A 143 -29.93 -17.47 7.33
CA ALA A 143 -31.02 -17.14 6.40
C ALA A 143 -31.99 -16.05 6.91
N ASP A 144 -32.26 -15.99 8.22
CA ASP A 144 -33.34 -15.16 8.78
C ASP A 144 -32.86 -13.85 9.44
N SER A 145 -31.56 -13.53 9.33
CA SER A 145 -31.02 -12.34 9.99
C SER A 145 -31.23 -11.07 9.13
N PRO A 146 -31.65 -9.93 9.72
CA PRO A 146 -31.76 -8.67 8.99
C PRO A 146 -30.40 -8.14 8.52
N GLY A 147 -30.38 -7.35 7.44
CA GLY A 147 -29.20 -6.61 6.97
C GLY A 147 -28.31 -7.29 5.92
N GLY A 148 -28.58 -8.55 5.54
CA GLY A 148 -27.79 -9.27 4.53
C GLY A 148 -26.38 -9.68 5.00
N PRO A 149 -25.83 -10.78 4.47
CA PRO A 149 -24.63 -11.42 5.02
C PRO A 149 -23.36 -10.56 4.92
N VAL A 150 -23.24 -9.73 3.87
CA VAL A 150 -22.08 -8.86 3.64
C VAL A 150 -22.00 -7.75 4.69
N LEU A 151 -23.10 -7.03 4.94
CA LEU A 151 -23.10 -5.93 5.91
C LEU A 151 -22.88 -6.43 7.33
N ARG A 152 -23.42 -7.61 7.69
CA ARG A 152 -23.18 -8.24 8.99
C ARG A 152 -21.73 -8.67 9.16
N SER A 153 -21.14 -9.27 8.13
CA SER A 153 -19.72 -9.64 8.13
C SER A 153 -18.84 -8.41 8.34
N ILE A 154 -19.10 -7.32 7.60
CA ILE A 154 -18.40 -6.03 7.75
C ILE A 154 -18.57 -5.47 9.16
N ALA A 155 -19.79 -5.44 9.69
CA ALA A 155 -20.06 -4.91 11.03
C ALA A 155 -19.30 -5.67 12.12
N ARG A 156 -19.18 -7.00 12.00
CA ARG A 156 -18.40 -7.82 12.95
C ARG A 156 -16.90 -7.58 12.86
N VAL A 157 -16.36 -7.38 11.66
CA VAL A 157 -14.92 -7.11 11.49
C VAL A 157 -14.58 -5.62 11.58
N ALA A 158 -15.55 -4.72 11.68
CA ALA A 158 -15.34 -3.28 11.73
C ALA A 158 -14.41 -2.83 12.87
N PRO A 159 -14.51 -3.36 14.11
CA PRO A 159 -13.56 -3.02 15.18
C PRO A 159 -12.12 -3.41 14.82
N LEU A 160 -11.94 -4.59 14.22
CA LEU A 160 -10.65 -5.08 13.73
C LEU A 160 -10.12 -4.21 12.58
N LEU A 161 -10.97 -3.80 11.65
CA LEU A 161 -10.61 -2.86 10.58
C LEU A 161 -10.17 -1.50 11.14
N ALA A 162 -10.85 -1.00 12.17
CA ALA A 162 -10.48 0.26 12.83
C ALA A 162 -9.12 0.15 13.53
N VAL A 163 -8.86 -0.95 14.24
CA VAL A 163 -7.57 -1.20 14.90
C VAL A 163 -6.46 -1.39 13.87
N ALA A 164 -6.68 -2.23 12.85
CA ALA A 164 -5.73 -2.44 11.75
C ALA A 164 -5.42 -1.13 11.02
N GLY A 165 -6.44 -0.35 10.69
CA GLY A 165 -6.29 0.98 10.08
C GLY A 165 -5.50 1.93 10.97
N GLY A 166 -5.80 1.97 12.27
CA GLY A 166 -5.06 2.76 13.25
C GLY A 166 -3.58 2.37 13.33
N ILE A 167 -3.26 1.07 13.36
CA ILE A 167 -1.88 0.54 13.36
C ILE A 167 -1.15 0.96 12.08
N VAL A 168 -1.79 0.80 10.92
CA VAL A 168 -1.19 1.17 9.62
C VAL A 168 -0.92 2.68 9.56
N ILE A 169 -1.88 3.51 9.97
CA ILE A 169 -1.72 4.97 10.02
C ILE A 169 -0.58 5.35 10.96
N LEU A 170 -0.54 4.78 12.17
CA LEU A 170 0.49 5.06 13.16
C LEU A 170 1.87 4.65 12.65
N ALA A 171 2.01 3.43 12.13
CA ALA A 171 3.28 2.93 11.64
C ALA A 171 3.79 3.71 10.42
N THR A 172 2.90 4.07 9.49
CA THR A 172 3.23 4.94 8.35
C THR A 172 3.69 6.32 8.84
N SER A 173 3.00 6.88 9.83
CA SER A 173 3.37 8.19 10.40
C SER A 173 4.72 8.16 11.12
N LEU A 174 4.99 7.09 11.88
CA LEU A 174 6.29 6.90 12.55
C LEU A 174 7.42 6.71 11.54
N ALA A 175 7.19 5.92 10.48
CA ALA A 175 8.15 5.75 9.39
C ALA A 175 8.47 7.09 8.70
N MET A 176 7.45 7.93 8.48
CA MET A 176 7.63 9.28 7.93
C MET A 176 8.47 10.16 8.85
N VAL A 177 8.19 10.16 10.16
CA VAL A 177 8.95 10.95 11.14
C VAL A 177 10.40 10.46 11.22
N ALA A 178 10.61 9.15 11.30
CA ALA A 178 11.94 8.56 11.32
C ALA A 178 12.73 8.89 10.04
N GLY A 179 12.09 8.82 8.87
CA GLY A 179 12.69 9.23 7.60
C GLY A 179 13.06 10.72 7.59
N ALA A 180 12.17 11.60 8.06
CA ALA A 180 12.44 13.03 8.15
C ALA A 180 13.61 13.34 9.10
N LEU A 181 13.65 12.71 10.27
CA LEU A 181 14.73 12.88 11.25
C LEU A 181 16.07 12.36 10.73
N ALA A 182 16.09 11.23 10.01
CA ALA A 182 17.30 10.69 9.40
C ALA A 182 17.90 11.62 8.33
N VAL A 183 17.06 12.33 7.58
CA VAL A 183 17.49 13.33 6.60
C VAL A 183 18.03 14.60 7.30
N HIS A 184 17.32 15.12 8.30
CA HIS A 184 17.73 16.34 9.01
C HIS A 184 18.97 16.11 9.89
N GLY A 185 19.08 14.96 10.55
CA GLY A 185 20.25 14.60 11.37
C GLY A 185 21.54 14.42 10.57
N ARG A 186 21.45 14.05 9.28
CA ARG A 186 22.62 13.98 8.37
C ARG A 186 23.03 15.34 7.80
N LEU A 187 22.09 16.30 7.71
CA LEU A 187 22.38 17.66 7.24
C LEU A 187 22.87 18.60 8.36
N GLY A 188 22.64 18.24 9.64
CA GLY A 188 23.03 19.01 10.81
C GLY A 188 24.51 19.42 10.92
N PRO A 189 25.50 18.58 10.53
CA PRO A 189 26.91 18.99 10.55
C PRO A 189 27.36 19.75 9.29
N MET A 190 26.62 19.70 8.17
CA MET A 190 27.05 20.30 6.90
C MET A 190 26.53 21.72 6.67
N VAL A 191 25.58 22.20 7.49
CA VAL A 191 25.15 23.61 7.52
C VAL A 191 25.87 24.34 8.66
N SER A 192 27.20 24.25 8.67
CA SER A 192 28.06 25.27 9.29
C SER A 192 29.00 25.86 8.23
N ILE A 193 28.47 26.17 7.05
CA ILE A 193 29.19 27.00 6.08
C ILE A 193 29.01 28.45 6.53
N ARG A 194 30.04 28.89 7.26
CA ARG A 194 30.52 30.26 7.47
C ARG A 194 29.64 31.37 6.89
N ALA A 195 28.93 32.07 7.76
CA ALA A 195 28.74 33.50 7.60
C ALA A 195 30.09 34.17 7.90
N ALA A 196 30.84 34.48 6.83
CA ALA A 196 31.95 35.42 6.85
C ALA A 196 32.02 36.07 5.46
#